data_AF-A0A136I274-F1
#
_entry.id   AF-A0A136I274-F1
#
_cell.length_a   1.000
_cell.length_b   1.000
_cell.length_c   1.000
_cell.angle_alpha   90.00
_cell.angle_beta   90.00
_cell.angle_gamma   90.00
#
_symmetry.space_group_name_H-M   'P 1'
#
loop_
_entity.id
_entity.type
_entity.pdbx_description
1 polymer ?
#
loop_
_entity_poly.entity_id
_entity_poly.type
_entity_poly.pdbx_seq_one_letter_code
_entity_poly.pdbx_strand_id
1 'polypeptide(L)'
;MLSYTTSDNNNKPKQAPFAMISPLSTDKNSFSPDLIDALIGIKPAPQVLFGEIKNRHNYINNVCDYQHPESHDDIKGTPYKLFSRYVSVLVKAGLLVRLKRDHQRELGLPKKERVTYFMLNPYYVRCKEYALANSIWSAYP
;
A
#
# COMPACT_ATOMS: atom_id res chain seq x y z
N MET A 1 -61.91 15.09 6.05
CA MET A 1 -61.80 14.36 4.77
C MET A 1 -60.33 14.19 4.46
N LEU A 2 -59.80 12.98 4.58
CA LEU A 2 -58.44 12.63 4.19
C LEU A 2 -58.51 12.07 2.77
N SER A 3 -57.93 12.80 1.82
CA SER A 3 -57.81 12.38 0.42
C SER A 3 -56.53 11.57 0.25
N TYR A 4 -56.67 10.34 -0.24
CA TYR A 4 -55.57 9.47 -0.64
C TYR A 4 -55.29 9.59 -2.15
N THR A 5 -54.15 9.01 -2.54
CA THR A 5 -53.60 8.71 -3.87
C THR A 5 -52.62 9.79 -4.38
N THR A 6 -51.43 9.46 -4.88
CA THR A 6 -50.97 8.26 -5.57
C THR A 6 -49.53 7.88 -5.22
N SER A 7 -49.24 6.58 -5.26
CA SER A 7 -47.91 5.99 -5.31
C SER A 7 -47.07 6.59 -6.43
N ASP A 8 -45.80 6.87 -6.15
CA ASP A 8 -44.75 6.70 -7.15
C ASP A 8 -43.57 5.96 -6.55
N ASN A 9 -43.44 4.72 -7.01
CA ASN A 9 -42.29 3.86 -6.81
C ASN A 9 -41.06 4.54 -7.43
N ASN A 10 -40.19 5.10 -6.59
CA ASN A 10 -38.81 5.40 -7.00
C ASN A 10 -37.81 4.89 -5.98
N ASN A 11 -37.94 3.60 -5.62
CA ASN A 11 -36.83 2.83 -5.11
C ASN A 11 -35.93 2.41 -6.29
N LYS A 12 -35.19 3.37 -6.85
CA LYS A 12 -33.99 3.03 -7.61
C LYS A 12 -32.86 2.89 -6.60
N PRO A 13 -32.23 1.71 -6.42
CA PRO A 13 -30.91 1.71 -5.82
C PRO A 13 -30.06 2.63 -6.69
N LYS A 14 -29.60 3.76 -6.12
CA LYS A 14 -28.52 4.52 -6.76
C LYS A 14 -27.34 3.57 -6.81
N GLN A 15 -27.16 2.91 -7.96
CA GLN A 15 -25.90 2.26 -8.30
C GLN A 15 -24.82 3.29 -8.00
N ALA A 16 -23.96 2.98 -7.03
CA ALA A 16 -22.70 3.69 -6.94
C ALA A 16 -22.09 3.62 -8.35
N PRO A 17 -21.69 4.75 -8.97
CA PRO A 17 -21.04 4.67 -10.25
C PRO A 17 -19.82 3.78 -10.04
N PHE A 18 -19.81 2.61 -10.66
CA PHE A 18 -18.61 1.80 -10.74
C PHE A 18 -17.60 2.67 -11.46
N ALA A 19 -16.68 3.30 -10.71
CA ALA A 19 -15.52 3.94 -11.29
C ALA A 19 -14.58 2.82 -11.72
N MET A 20 -14.80 2.35 -12.95
CA MET A 20 -13.84 1.50 -13.64
C MET A 20 -12.63 2.38 -13.95
N ILE A 21 -11.55 2.18 -13.20
CA ILE A 21 -10.26 2.80 -13.49
C ILE A 21 -9.28 1.68 -13.84
N SER A 22 -8.99 1.52 -15.13
CA SER A 22 -7.82 0.78 -15.63
C SER A 22 -7.56 1.16 -17.11
N PRO A 23 -6.30 1.25 -17.60
CA PRO A 23 -5.04 1.51 -16.90
C PRO A 23 -4.42 2.87 -17.34
N LEU A 24 -3.60 3.44 -16.45
CA LEU A 24 -2.65 4.49 -16.79
C LEU A 24 -1.54 3.88 -17.66
N SER A 25 -1.64 4.08 -18.98
CA SER A 25 -0.59 4.02 -20.03
C SER A 25 -1.02 3.15 -21.22
N THR A 26 -1.16 3.79 -22.39
CA THR A 26 -1.41 3.15 -23.70
C THR A 26 -0.13 2.78 -24.44
N ASP A 27 1.02 2.75 -23.75
CA ASP A 27 2.25 2.33 -24.39
C ASP A 27 2.25 0.80 -24.54
N LYS A 28 1.95 0.31 -25.75
CA LYS A 28 1.87 -1.12 -26.10
C LYS A 28 3.18 -1.89 -25.84
N ASN A 29 4.28 -1.19 -25.55
CA ASN A 29 5.58 -1.77 -25.23
C ASN A 29 5.87 -1.84 -23.72
N SER A 30 4.98 -1.32 -22.88
CA SER A 30 5.10 -1.32 -21.43
C SER A 30 4.23 -2.44 -20.84
N PHE A 31 4.54 -3.71 -21.12
CA PHE A 31 3.99 -4.87 -20.39
C PHE A 31 4.59 -4.99 -18.97
N SER A 32 4.86 -3.87 -18.31
CA SER A 32 5.28 -3.88 -16.91
C SER A 32 4.07 -4.30 -16.06
N PRO A 33 4.22 -5.30 -15.17
CA PRO A 33 3.14 -5.73 -14.30
C PRO A 33 2.60 -4.54 -13.51
N ASP A 34 1.29 -4.40 -13.43
CA ASP A 34 0.67 -3.34 -12.64
C ASP A 34 0.54 -3.75 -11.15
N LEU A 35 -0.02 -2.86 -10.32
CA LEU A 35 -0.21 -3.13 -8.90
C LEU A 35 -1.09 -4.37 -8.65
N ILE A 36 -2.13 -4.56 -9.46
CA ILE A 36 -3.06 -5.68 -9.32
C ILE A 36 -2.36 -6.98 -9.73
N ASP A 37 -1.59 -6.97 -10.83
CA ASP A 37 -0.77 -8.11 -11.25
C ASP A 37 0.21 -8.52 -10.14
N ALA A 38 0.89 -7.54 -9.54
CA ALA A 38 1.83 -7.77 -8.44
C ALA A 38 1.14 -8.35 -7.18
N LEU A 39 -0.09 -7.93 -6.88
CA LEU A 39 -0.86 -8.42 -5.74
C LEU A 39 -1.45 -9.82 -5.97
N ILE A 40 -1.94 -10.12 -7.18
CA ILE A 40 -2.48 -11.45 -7.51
C ILE A 40 -1.39 -12.51 -7.45
N GLY A 41 -0.14 -12.15 -7.79
CA GLY A 41 1.01 -13.05 -7.73
C GLY A 41 1.46 -13.48 -6.33
N ILE A 42 0.91 -12.89 -5.26
CA ILE A 42 1.29 -13.19 -3.87
C ILE A 42 0.16 -13.86 -3.08
N LYS A 43 0.50 -14.56 -2.00
CA LYS A 43 -0.47 -15.24 -1.12
C LYS A 43 -1.38 -14.22 -0.40
N PRO A 44 -2.61 -14.60 0.03
CA PRO A 44 -3.54 -13.68 0.68
C PRO A 44 -3.01 -13.01 1.96
N ALA A 45 -2.29 -13.73 2.82
CA ALA A 45 -1.79 -13.15 4.07
C ALA A 45 -0.79 -11.97 3.85
N PRO A 46 0.20 -12.10 2.95
CA PRO A 46 0.99 -10.95 2.50
C PRO A 46 0.18 -9.79 1.91
N GLN A 47 -0.88 -10.07 1.13
CA GLN A 47 -1.75 -9.01 0.59
C GLN A 47 -2.43 -8.21 1.71
N VAL A 48 -2.93 -8.89 2.74
CA VAL A 48 -3.54 -8.24 3.92
C VAL A 48 -2.52 -7.34 4.61
N LEU A 49 -1.29 -7.84 4.85
CA LEU A 49 -0.22 -7.04 5.44
C LEU A 49 0.15 -5.82 4.58
N PHE A 50 0.19 -5.97 3.26
CA PHE A 50 0.41 -4.84 2.36
C PHE A 50 -0.69 -3.78 2.50
N GLY A 51 -1.96 -4.21 2.58
CA GLY A 51 -3.09 -3.32 2.85
C GLY A 51 -2.91 -2.55 4.17
N GLU A 52 -2.53 -3.23 5.24
CA GLU A 52 -2.25 -2.59 6.53
C GLU A 52 -1.13 -1.54 6.45
N ILE A 53 -0.03 -1.86 5.76
CA ILE A 53 1.10 -0.93 5.57
C ILE A 53 0.68 0.27 4.72
N LYS A 54 -0.03 0.03 3.60
CA LYS A 54 -0.49 1.07 2.68
C LYS A 54 -1.46 2.05 3.34
N ASN A 55 -2.31 1.57 4.26
CA ASN A 55 -3.24 2.43 5.00
C ASN A 55 -2.52 3.45 5.90
N ARG A 56 -1.23 3.25 6.20
CA ARG A 56 -0.38 4.18 6.95
C ARG A 56 0.54 5.01 6.06
N HIS A 57 0.36 4.98 4.74
CA HIS A 57 1.26 5.70 3.84
C HIS A 57 1.05 7.21 3.91
N ASN A 58 2.16 7.93 3.86
CA ASN A 58 2.21 9.37 3.69
C ASN A 58 2.19 9.71 2.19
N TYR A 59 1.09 10.32 1.75
CA TYR A 59 0.87 10.76 0.37
C TYR A 59 1.89 11.80 -0.14
N ILE A 60 2.69 12.40 0.75
CA ILE A 60 3.74 13.35 0.37
C ILE A 60 4.95 12.60 -0.19
N ASN A 61 5.56 11.70 0.59
CA ASN A 61 6.87 11.09 0.29
C ASN A 61 6.82 9.55 0.08
N ASN A 62 5.64 8.96 0.05
CA ASN A 62 5.39 7.53 -0.13
C ASN A 62 5.93 6.61 0.98
N VAL A 63 6.25 7.16 2.15
CA VAL A 63 6.72 6.39 3.30
C VAL A 63 5.55 5.91 4.16
N CYS A 64 5.63 4.68 4.64
CA CYS A 64 4.75 4.11 5.66
C CYS A 64 5.53 3.83 6.94
N ASP A 65 4.94 4.12 8.09
CA ASP A 65 5.41 3.60 9.37
C ASP A 65 4.58 2.40 9.81
N TYR A 66 5.25 1.28 10.09
CA TYR A 66 4.58 0.08 10.59
C TYR A 66 5.14 -0.31 11.96
N GLN A 67 4.25 -0.36 12.94
CA GLN A 67 4.55 -0.84 14.28
C GLN A 67 4.64 -2.37 14.24
N HIS A 68 5.72 -2.95 14.76
CA HIS A 68 5.81 -4.40 14.87
C HIS A 68 4.67 -4.98 15.72
N PRO A 69 4.14 -6.17 15.37
CA PRO A 69 3.12 -6.82 16.17
C PRO A 69 3.63 -7.02 17.61
N GLU A 70 2.79 -6.74 18.59
CA GLU A 70 3.13 -6.92 20.00
C GLU A 70 3.20 -8.41 20.33
N SER A 71 4.39 -8.98 20.26
CA SER A 71 4.74 -10.20 20.99
C SER A 71 6.14 -10.02 21.56
N HIS A 72 6.18 -9.68 22.86
CA HIS A 72 7.32 -9.57 23.77
C HIS A 72 8.70 -9.86 23.16
N ASP A 73 9.51 -8.81 22.96
CA ASP A 73 10.99 -8.74 22.92
C ASP A 73 11.82 -9.78 22.15
N ASP A 74 11.19 -10.77 21.51
CA ASP A 74 11.85 -11.86 20.81
C ASP A 74 11.65 -11.67 19.32
N ILE A 75 12.71 -11.20 18.66
CA ILE A 75 12.96 -11.42 17.21
C ILE A 75 12.77 -12.91 16.83
N LYS A 76 12.72 -13.81 17.81
CA LYS A 76 12.50 -15.25 17.70
C LYS A 76 11.02 -15.69 17.73
N GLY A 77 10.08 -14.81 18.09
CA GLY A 77 8.65 -15.11 18.19
C GLY A 77 8.00 -15.47 16.85
N THR A 78 7.03 -16.39 16.88
CA THR A 78 6.27 -16.81 15.70
C THR A 78 5.61 -15.64 14.96
N PRO A 79 4.98 -14.64 15.63
CA PRO A 79 4.37 -13.50 14.94
C PRO A 79 5.37 -12.67 14.14
N TYR A 80 6.54 -12.37 14.72
CA TYR A 80 7.60 -11.62 14.03
C TYR A 80 8.18 -12.41 12.85
N LYS A 81 8.39 -13.72 13.00
CA LYS A 81 8.85 -14.59 11.90
C LYS A 81 7.86 -14.60 10.73
N LEU A 82 6.56 -14.69 11.02
CA LEU A 82 5.51 -14.62 9.99
C LEU A 82 5.48 -13.24 9.32
N PHE A 83 5.50 -12.17 10.11
CA PHE A 83 5.61 -10.80 9.59
C PHE A 83 6.83 -10.64 8.66
N SER A 84 8.01 -11.05 9.12
CA SER A 84 9.25 -10.94 8.33
C SER A 84 9.17 -11.75 7.03
N ARG A 85 8.57 -12.95 7.09
CA ARG A 85 8.31 -13.77 5.89
C ARG A 85 7.38 -13.07 4.91
N TYR A 86 6.29 -12.47 5.39
CA TYR A 86 5.33 -11.77 4.54
C TYR A 86 5.95 -10.51 3.93
N VAL A 87 6.68 -9.71 4.71
CA VAL A 87 7.45 -8.57 4.19
C VAL A 87 8.44 -9.02 3.12
N SER A 88 9.12 -10.15 3.31
CA SER A 88 10.05 -10.68 2.29
C SER A 88 9.34 -11.03 0.98
N VAL A 89 8.10 -11.52 1.04
CA VAL A 89 7.28 -11.76 -0.16
C VAL A 89 6.92 -10.44 -0.84
N LEU A 90 6.54 -9.42 -0.07
CA LEU A 90 6.18 -8.09 -0.60
C LEU A 90 7.38 -7.37 -1.25
N VAL A 91 8.57 -7.48 -0.65
CA VAL A 91 9.81 -6.94 -1.22
C VAL A 91 10.15 -7.67 -2.53
N LYS A 92 10.08 -9.00 -2.56
CA LYS A 92 10.33 -9.79 -3.78
C LYS A 92 9.33 -9.50 -4.90
N ALA A 93 8.09 -9.15 -4.55
CA ALA A 93 7.06 -8.71 -5.50
C ALA A 93 7.25 -7.25 -5.95
N GLY A 94 8.26 -6.53 -5.44
CA GLY A 94 8.51 -5.14 -5.79
C GLY A 94 7.44 -4.16 -5.31
N LEU A 95 6.65 -4.52 -4.30
CA LEU A 95 5.56 -3.68 -3.78
C LEU A 95 6.05 -2.62 -2.80
N LEU A 96 7.09 -2.95 -2.02
CA LEU A 96 7.68 -2.07 -1.03
C LEU A 96 9.15 -2.41 -0.78
N VAL A 97 9.87 -1.47 -0.16
CA VAL A 97 11.24 -1.69 0.35
C VAL A 97 11.32 -1.25 1.81
N ARG A 98 12.19 -1.90 2.58
CA ARG A 98 12.56 -1.44 3.93
C ARG A 98 13.49 -0.24 3.78
N LEU A 99 13.10 0.91 4.32
CA LEU A 99 13.87 2.13 4.19
C LEU A 99 15.18 2.03 5.00
N LYS A 100 16.34 2.21 4.35
CA LYS A 100 17.66 2.27 5.02
C LYS A 100 17.70 3.47 5.96
N ARG A 101 18.51 3.37 7.03
CA ARG A 101 18.64 4.42 8.06
C ARG A 101 19.08 5.77 7.50
N ASP A 102 19.92 5.78 6.46
CA ASP A 102 20.41 7.04 5.87
C ASP A 102 19.29 7.79 5.14
N HIS A 103 18.49 7.08 4.33
CA HIS A 103 17.30 7.67 3.69
C HIS A 103 16.22 8.08 4.71
N GLN A 104 16.12 7.38 5.86
CA GLN A 104 15.24 7.84 6.94
C GLN A 104 15.68 9.20 7.51
N ARG A 105 17.00 9.43 7.63
CA ARG A 105 17.56 10.72 8.10
C ARG A 105 17.38 11.82 7.07
N GLU A 106 17.62 11.53 5.80
CA GLU A 106 17.40 12.46 4.69
C GLU A 106 15.95 12.97 4.66
N LEU A 107 15.00 12.07 4.89
CA LEU A 107 13.57 12.39 4.96
C LEU A 107 13.12 12.98 6.32
N GLY A 108 14.03 13.19 7.27
CA GLY A 108 13.71 13.75 8.59
C GLY A 108 12.73 12.90 9.41
N LEU A 109 12.71 11.57 9.20
CA LEU A 109 11.76 10.70 9.88
C LEU A 109 12.12 10.53 11.36
N PRO A 110 11.13 10.56 12.27
CA PRO A 110 11.39 10.43 13.70
C PRO A 110 11.91 9.02 14.02
N LYS A 111 12.86 8.92 14.96
CA LYS A 111 13.27 7.62 15.49
C LYS A 111 12.20 7.13 16.46
N LYS A 112 11.39 6.16 16.04
CA LYS A 112 10.39 5.49 16.88
C LYS A 112 10.87 4.08 17.23
N GLU A 113 10.71 3.69 18.49
CA GLU A 113 10.98 2.31 18.90
C GLU A 113 9.97 1.35 18.28
N ARG A 114 10.43 0.15 17.90
CA ARG A 114 9.59 -0.93 17.33
C ARG A 114 8.81 -0.53 16.07
N VAL A 115 9.27 0.49 15.35
CA VAL A 115 8.73 0.90 14.05
C VAL A 115 9.71 0.55 12.95
N THR A 116 9.21 -0.04 11.87
CA THR A 116 9.92 -0.13 10.60
C THR A 116 9.31 0.86 9.61
N TYR A 117 10.17 1.64 8.96
CA TYR A 117 9.80 2.50 7.85
C TYR A 117 9.90 1.74 6.54
N PHE A 118 8.85 1.81 5.76
CA PHE A 118 8.78 1.26 4.41
C PHE A 118 8.58 2.39 3.41
N MET A 119 9.12 2.22 2.22
CA MET A 119 8.71 3.01 1.05
C MET A 119 7.88 2.11 0.16
N LEU A 120 6.71 2.57 -0.26
CA LEU A 120 5.94 1.88 -1.29
C LEU A 120 6.57 2.15 -2.65
N ASN A 121 6.37 1.22 -3.59
CA ASN A 121 6.84 1.41 -4.95
C ASN A 121 6.15 2.65 -5.57
N PRO A 122 6.88 3.73 -5.90
CA PRO A 122 6.28 4.94 -6.44
C PRO A 122 5.68 4.72 -7.84
N TYR A 123 6.15 3.72 -8.58
CA TYR A 123 5.58 3.33 -9.87
C TYR A 123 4.16 2.74 -9.73
N TYR A 124 3.84 2.12 -8.59
CA TYR A 124 2.51 1.58 -8.30
C TYR A 124 1.63 2.52 -7.48
N VAL A 125 2.23 3.27 -6.55
CA VAL A 125 1.53 4.19 -5.65
C VAL A 125 2.14 5.57 -5.80
N ARG A 126 1.42 6.46 -6.51
CA ARG A 126 1.87 7.84 -6.72
C ARG A 126 1.77 8.65 -5.42
N CYS A 127 2.74 9.54 -5.24
CA CYS A 127 2.81 10.51 -4.14
C CYS A 127 3.10 11.91 -4.70
N LYS A 128 2.98 12.95 -3.86
CA LYS A 128 3.21 14.34 -4.24
C LYS A 128 4.66 14.58 -4.66
N GLU A 129 5.61 14.06 -3.89
CA GLU A 129 7.04 14.20 -4.12
C GLU A 129 7.60 13.00 -4.90
N TYR A 130 6.94 12.67 -6.02
CA TYR A 130 7.26 11.49 -6.82
C TYR A 130 8.74 11.41 -7.23
N ALA A 131 9.36 12.54 -7.60
CA ALA A 131 10.77 12.55 -8.01
C ALA A 131 11.72 12.14 -6.88
N LEU A 132 11.46 12.59 -5.64
CA LEU A 132 12.23 12.22 -4.45
C LEU A 132 11.98 10.76 -4.07
N ALA A 133 10.72 10.34 -4.05
CA ALA A 133 10.38 8.94 -3.78
C ALA A 133 11.04 8.01 -4.81
N ASN A 134 11.08 8.41 -6.08
CA ASN A 134 11.70 7.65 -7.16
C ASN A 134 13.23 7.60 -7.06
N SER A 135 13.88 8.71 -6.70
CA SER A 135 15.34 8.73 -6.50
C SER A 135 15.74 7.80 -5.35
N ILE A 136 15.01 7.83 -4.24
CA ILE A 136 15.23 6.94 -3.11
C ILE A 136 14.94 5.49 -3.50
N TRP A 137 13.83 5.21 -4.19
CA TRP A 137 13.46 3.88 -4.64
C TRP A 137 14.52 3.25 -5.55
N SER A 138 15.08 4.03 -6.47
CA SER A 138 16.10 3.57 -7.42
C SER A 138 17.43 3.17 -6.74
N ALA A 139 17.63 3.53 -5.47
CA ALA A 139 18.78 3.11 -4.67
C ALA A 139 18.63 1.71 -4.03
N TYR A 140 17.53 1.01 -4.31
CA TYR A 140 17.25 -0.35 -3.85
C TYR A 140 17.27 -1.30 -5.05
N PRO A 141 18.12 -2.34 -5.02
CA PRO A 141 18.21 -3.35 -6.08
C PRO A 141 17.02 -4.32 -6.06
#